data_AF-A0A5A7NFI1-F1
#
_entry.id   AF-A0A5A7NFI1-F1
#
_cell.length_a   1.000
_cell.length_b   1.000
_cell.length_c   1.000
_cell.angle_alpha   90.00
_cell.angle_beta   90.00
_cell.angle_gamma   90.00
#
_symmetry.space_group_name_H-M   'P 1'
#
loop_
_entity.id
_entity.type
_entity.pdbx_description
1 polymer ?
#
loop_
_entity_poly.entity_id
_entity_poly.type
_entity_poly.pdbx_seq_one_letter_code
_entity_poly.pdbx_strand_id
1 'polypeptide(L)'
;MEIASFQDFWTLVVDVWKNGLFGIPLSNGLIALGIFTLFMLFRNLMTRFVLATIKRAATRTKTDIDDRVVEAITDPIRFILW
;
A
#
# COMPACT_ATOMS: atom_id res chain seq x y z
N MET A 1 -17.18 -33.30 23.21
CA MET A 1 -16.17 -32.39 23.79
C MET A 1 -16.95 -31.25 24.40
N GLU A 2 -17.24 -31.31 25.70
CA GLU A 2 -17.97 -30.23 26.37
C GLU A 2 -17.04 -29.03 26.51
N ILE A 3 -17.42 -27.89 25.94
CA ILE A 3 -16.74 -26.62 26.15
C ILE A 3 -17.31 -26.04 27.44
N ALA A 4 -16.64 -26.30 28.58
CA ALA A 4 -17.23 -26.07 29.90
C ALA A 4 -16.70 -24.83 30.63
N SER A 5 -15.98 -23.93 29.96
CA SER A 5 -15.52 -22.67 30.55
C SER A 5 -15.20 -21.63 29.48
N PHE A 6 -15.50 -20.36 29.76
CA PHE A 6 -15.05 -19.22 28.94
C PHE A 6 -13.53 -19.22 28.72
N GLN A 7 -12.77 -19.73 29.70
CA GLN A 7 -11.32 -19.85 29.64
C GLN A 7 -10.86 -20.78 28.50
N ASP A 8 -11.56 -21.90 28.31
CA ASP A 8 -11.21 -22.91 27.29
C ASP A 8 -11.52 -22.37 25.89
N PHE A 9 -12.66 -21.68 25.75
CA PHE A 9 -13.01 -20.98 24.52
C PHE A 9 -11.98 -19.90 24.19
N TRP A 10 -11.60 -19.08 25.16
CA TRP A 10 -10.63 -18.01 24.94
C TRP A 10 -9.25 -18.58 24.58
N THR A 11 -8.84 -19.68 25.20
CA THR A 11 -7.59 -20.38 24.87
C THR A 11 -7.59 -20.86 23.42
N LEU A 12 -8.70 -21.44 22.95
CA LEU A 12 -8.85 -21.86 21.56
C LEU A 12 -8.79 -20.68 20.59
N VAL A 13 -9.42 -19.54 20.92
CA VAL A 13 -9.36 -18.32 20.10
C VAL A 13 -7.93 -17.81 19.99
N VAL A 14 -7.18 -17.77 21.10
CA VAL A 14 -5.77 -17.35 21.11
C VAL A 14 -4.90 -18.32 20.32
N ASP A 15 -5.18 -19.62 20.41
CA ASP A 15 -4.45 -20.64 19.66
C ASP A 15 -4.63 -20.48 18.15
N VAL A 16 -5.88 -20.31 17.70
CA VAL A 16 -6.21 -20.00 16.30
C VAL A 16 -5.58 -18.68 15.85
N TRP A 17 -5.54 -17.67 16.72
CA TRP A 17 -4.92 -16.38 16.40
C TRP A 17 -3.40 -16.51 16.17
N LYS A 18 -2.71 -17.32 16.99
CA LYS A 18 -1.25 -17.52 16.94
C LYS A 18 -0.80 -18.49 15.85
N ASN A 19 -1.47 -19.64 15.74
CA ASN A 19 -1.09 -20.69 14.79
C ASN A 19 -1.74 -20.50 13.41
N GLY A 20 -2.79 -19.66 13.34
CA GLY A 20 -3.49 -19.27 12.13
C GLY A 20 -3.92 -20.45 11.26
N LEU A 21 -4.08 -20.19 9.97
CA LEU A 21 -4.39 -21.20 8.96
C LEU A 21 -3.08 -21.58 8.24
N PHE A 22 -2.84 -22.88 8.05
CA PHE A 22 -1.63 -23.41 7.39
C PHE A 22 -0.29 -23.13 8.11
N GLY A 23 -0.32 -22.86 9.42
CA GLY A 23 0.88 -22.58 10.23
C GLY A 23 1.42 -21.15 10.08
N ILE A 24 0.66 -20.25 9.45
CA ILE A 24 1.00 -18.83 9.34
C ILE A 24 0.12 -18.05 10.32
N PRO A 25 0.70 -17.26 11.26
CA PRO A 25 -0.06 -16.43 12.18
C PRO A 25 -0.99 -15.46 11.44
N LEU A 26 -2.24 -15.34 11.91
CA LEU A 26 -3.23 -14.44 11.30
C LEU A 26 -2.78 -12.97 11.35
N SER A 27 -1.94 -12.61 12.33
CA SER A 27 -1.31 -11.30 12.45
C SER A 27 -0.54 -10.90 11.20
N ASN A 28 0.10 -11.85 10.50
CA ASN A 28 0.88 -11.55 9.31
C ASN A 28 -0.02 -11.10 8.16
N GLY A 29 -1.19 -11.73 8.00
CA GLY A 29 -2.20 -11.32 7.04
C GLY A 29 -2.75 -9.92 7.35
N LEU A 30 -3.03 -9.64 8.62
CA LEU A 30 -3.48 -8.31 9.06
C LEU A 30 -2.40 -7.23 8.84
N ILE A 31 -1.14 -7.53 9.11
CA ILE A 31 -0.02 -6.60 8.83
C ILE A 31 0.10 -6.36 7.32
N ALA A 32 0.04 -7.42 6.50
CA ALA A 32 0.10 -7.30 5.05
C ALA A 32 -1.05 -6.44 4.51
N LEU A 33 -2.27 -6.67 4.98
CA LEU A 33 -3.44 -5.83 4.66
C LEU A 33 -3.26 -4.39 5.14
N GLY A 34 -2.66 -4.19 6.31
CA GLY A 34 -2.33 -2.87 6.85
C GLY A 34 -1.35 -2.11 5.97
N ILE A 35 -0.23 -2.75 5.59
CA ILE A 35 0.77 -2.18 4.66
C ILE A 35 0.13 -1.87 3.32
N PHE A 36 -0.67 -2.80 2.78
CA PHE A 36 -1.36 -2.61 1.51
C PHE A 36 -2.34 -1.43 1.56
N THR A 37 -3.16 -1.34 2.60
CA THR A 37 -4.11 -0.23 2.79
C THR A 37 -3.38 1.09 2.94
N LEU A 38 -2.30 1.12 3.73
CA LEU A 38 -1.47 2.30 3.91
C LEU A 38 -0.87 2.77 2.58
N PHE A 39 -0.32 1.83 1.79
CA PHE A 39 0.16 2.10 0.44
C PHE A 39 -0.96 2.65 -0.46
N MET A 40 -2.16 2.06 -0.41
CA MET A 40 -3.31 2.54 -1.18
C MET A 40 -3.72 3.97 -0.83
N LEU A 41 -3.67 4.35 0.46
CA LEU A 41 -3.95 5.71 0.90
C LEU A 41 -2.89 6.70 0.39
N PHE A 42 -1.61 6.30 0.43
CA PHE A 42 -0.51 7.15 -0.01
C PHE A 42 -0.32 7.21 -1.53
N ARG A 43 -0.87 6.28 -2.32
CA ARG A 43 -0.61 6.19 -3.77
C ARG A 43 -0.97 7.49 -4.52
N ASN A 44 -2.05 8.17 -4.12
CA ASN A 44 -2.44 9.45 -4.72
C ASN A 44 -1.45 10.58 -4.37
N LEU A 45 -0.90 10.56 -3.16
CA LEU A 45 0.12 11.53 -2.73
C LEU A 45 1.43 11.31 -3.49
N MET A 46 1.83 10.05 -3.67
CA MET A 46 3.03 9.68 -4.43
C MET A 46 2.97 10.16 -5.89
N THR A 47 1.83 9.96 -6.56
CA THR A 47 1.64 10.45 -7.94
C THR A 47 1.88 11.95 -8.05
N ARG A 48 1.30 12.73 -7.13
CA ARG A 48 1.47 14.19 -7.11
C ARG A 48 2.91 14.59 -6.84
N PHE A 49 3.58 13.90 -5.92
CA PHE A 49 4.97 14.16 -5.58
C PHE A 49 5.95 13.86 -6.74
N VAL A 50 5.78 12.70 -7.39
CA VAL A 50 6.59 12.29 -8.55
C VAL A 50 6.41 13.28 -9.71
N LEU A 51 5.16 13.60 -10.07
CA LEU A 51 4.88 14.56 -11.14
C LEU A 51 5.39 15.97 -10.81
N ALA A 52 5.25 16.43 -9.56
CA ALA A 52 5.78 17.73 -9.15
C ALA A 52 7.31 17.79 -9.22
N THR A 53 7.99 16.69 -8.87
CA THR A 53 9.45 16.58 -8.95
C THR A 53 9.92 16.61 -10.40
N ILE A 54 9.27 15.84 -11.28
CA ILE A 54 9.58 15.81 -12.73
C ILE A 54 9.34 17.19 -13.35
N LYS A 55 8.20 17.84 -13.07
CA LYS A 55 7.92 19.20 -13.56
C LYS A 55 8.95 20.21 -13.06
N ARG A 56 9.38 20.11 -11.81
CA ARG A 56 10.40 21.00 -11.24
C ARG A 56 11.80 20.76 -11.82
N ALA A 57 12.10 19.52 -12.23
CA ALA A 57 13.33 19.19 -12.92
C ALA A 57 13.33 19.72 -14.37
N ALA A 58 12.22 19.61 -15.09
CA ALA A 58 12.11 20.11 -16.47
C ALA A 58 12.05 21.64 -16.56
N THR A 59 11.39 22.32 -15.62
CA THR A 59 11.37 23.80 -15.60
C THR A 59 12.72 24.45 -15.30
N ARG A 60 13.76 23.67 -14.95
CA ARG A 60 15.15 24.16 -14.82
C ARG A 60 15.86 24.28 -16.17
N THR A 61 15.33 23.72 -17.26
CA THR A 61 15.90 23.86 -18.61
C THR A 61 15.09 24.86 -19.44
N LYS A 62 15.76 25.58 -20.36
CA LYS A 62 15.18 26.70 -21.14
C LYS A 62 14.42 26.26 -22.40
N THR A 63 14.17 24.97 -22.59
CA THR A 63 13.73 24.39 -23.86
C THR A 63 12.28 23.94 -23.83
N ASP A 64 11.45 24.45 -24.76
CA ASP A 64 10.02 24.12 -24.92
C ASP A 64 9.76 22.63 -25.21
N ILE A 65 10.81 21.90 -25.62
CA ILE A 65 10.78 20.44 -25.86
C ILE A 65 10.62 19.68 -24.54
N ASP A 66 11.28 20.12 -23.47
CA ASP A 66 11.29 19.42 -22.18
C ASP A 66 9.90 19.46 -21.53
N ASP A 67 9.19 20.59 -21.67
CA ASP A 67 7.82 20.77 -21.19
C ASP A 67 6.83 19.85 -21.91
N ARG A 68 6.95 19.72 -23.24
CA ARG A 68 6.11 18.80 -24.04
C ARG A 68 6.38 17.33 -23.72
N VAL A 69 7.63 16.97 -23.44
CA VAL A 69 8.01 15.62 -23.02
C VAL A 69 7.42 15.30 -21.65
N VAL A 70 7.49 16.24 -20.69
CA VAL A 70 6.86 16.06 -19.37
C VAL A 70 5.34 15.94 -19.48
N GLU A 71 4.70 16.71 -20.35
CA GLU A 71 3.27 16.60 -20.60
C GLU A 71 2.89 15.22 -21.17
N ALA A 72 3.64 14.74 -22.17
CA ALA A 72 3.40 13.42 -22.79
C ALA A 72 3.60 12.24 -21.83
N ILE A 73 4.51 12.35 -20.85
CA ILE A 73 4.79 11.29 -19.87
C ILE A 73 3.88 11.40 -18.62
N THR A 74 3.24 12.56 -18.40
CA THR A 74 2.35 12.78 -17.25
C THR A 74 1.17 11.80 -17.24
N ASP A 75 0.54 11.56 -18.39
CA ASP A 75 -0.61 10.66 -18.49
C ASP A 75 -0.25 9.17 -18.31
N PRO A 76 0.83 8.65 -18.92
CA PRO A 76 1.36 7.31 -18.60
C PRO A 76 1.70 7.12 -17.11
N ILE A 77 2.32 8.11 -16.46
CA ILE A 77 2.66 8.03 -15.03
C ILE A 77 1.39 8.02 -14.17
N ARG A 78 0.38 8.81 -14.55
CA ARG A 78 -0.94 8.77 -13.89
C ARG A 78 -1.60 7.40 -14.06
N PHE A 79 -1.49 6.76 -15.23
CA PHE A 79 -2.08 5.45 -15.47
C PHE A 79 -1.50 4.33 -14.59
N ILE A 80 -0.19 4.36 -14.31
CA ILE A 80 0.47 3.35 -13.46
C ILE A 80 0.16 3.55 -11.98
N LEU A 81 -0.04 4.80 -11.55
CA LEU A 81 -0.19 5.17 -10.14
C LEU A 81 -1.65 5.47 -9.71
N TRP A 82 -2.61 5.35 -10.63
CA TRP A 82 -4.06 5.47 -10.41
C TRP A 82 -4.72 4.09 -10.38
#